data_AF-G0YCK4-F1
#
_entry.id   AF-G0YCK4-F1
#
_cell.length_a   1.000
_cell.length_b   1.000
_cell.length_c   1.000
_cell.angle_alpha   90.00
_cell.angle_beta   90.00
_cell.angle_gamma   90.00
#
_symmetry.space_group_name_H-M   'P 1'
#
loop_
_entity.id
_entity.type
_entity.pdbx_description
1 polymer ?
#
loop_
_entity_poly.entity_id
_entity_poly.type
_entity_poly.pdbx_seq_one_letter_code
_entity_poly.pdbx_strand_id
1 'polypeptide(L)'
;YRYVDWILTVPLLLVEVVAVLALAKAAASSLINRLVPASAAMIALGYPGEISTDNNTKVLWGVLSTIPFLYILYVLFVELSKSLDRQPAGVAATIGRLRLLLIATWGVYPMVI
;
A
#
# COMPACT_ATOMS: atom_id res chain seq x y z
N TYR A 1 0.65 21.25 1.62
CA TYR A 1 -0.41 20.84 2.58
C TYR A 1 -0.86 19.40 2.33
N ARG A 2 -1.52 19.06 1.21
CA ARG A 2 -1.97 17.67 0.90
C ARG A 2 -0.92 16.55 1.05
N TYR A 3 0.34 16.79 0.66
CA TYR A 3 1.38 15.76 0.72
C TYR A 3 1.79 15.36 2.15
N VAL A 4 1.73 16.32 3.08
CA VAL A 4 2.00 16.07 4.51
C VAL A 4 0.83 15.31 5.13
N ASP A 5 -0.39 15.53 4.65
CA ASP A 5 -1.53 14.72 5.08
C ASP A 5 -1.36 13.28 4.58
N TRP A 6 -0.93 13.09 3.33
CA TRP A 6 -0.73 11.76 2.74
C TRP A 6 0.33 10.91 3.43
N ILE A 7 1.45 11.48 3.88
CA ILE A 7 2.49 10.70 4.57
C ILE A 7 1.98 10.12 5.91
N LEU A 8 0.93 10.72 6.49
CA LEU A 8 0.30 10.26 7.73
C LEU A 8 -0.91 9.36 7.47
N THR A 9 -1.81 9.75 6.55
CA THR A 9 -3.06 9.02 6.31
C THR A 9 -2.83 7.72 5.55
N VAL A 10 -1.91 7.68 4.58
CA VAL A 10 -1.69 6.50 3.72
C VAL A 10 -1.17 5.30 4.52
N PRO A 11 -0.15 5.44 5.40
CA PRO A 11 0.26 4.34 6.26
C PRO A 11 -0.82 3.95 7.27
N LEU A 12 -1.55 4.94 7.82
CA LEU A 12 -2.64 4.68 8.76
C LEU A 12 -3.76 3.86 8.14
N LEU A 13 -4.18 4.16 6.91
CA LEU A 13 -5.17 3.39 6.16
C LEU A 13 -4.74 1.93 5.97
N LEU A 14 -3.45 1.68 5.70
CA LEU A 14 -2.93 0.31 5.58
C LEU A 14 -2.96 -0.42 6.92
N VAL A 15 -2.67 0.28 8.03
CA VAL A 15 -2.80 -0.28 9.39
C VAL A 15 -4.26 -0.60 9.70
N GLU A 16 -5.19 0.30 9.39
CA GLU A 16 -6.63 0.09 9.59
C GLU A 16 -7.13 -1.12 8.80
N VAL A 17 -6.73 -1.25 7.53
CA VAL A 17 -7.06 -2.41 6.72
C VAL A 17 -6.54 -3.70 7.36
N VAL A 18 -5.30 -3.72 7.85
CA VAL A 18 -4.77 -4.92 8.55
C VAL A 18 -5.52 -5.19 9.86
N ALA A 19 -5.94 -4.15 10.58
CA ALA A 19 -6.69 -4.28 11.83
C ALA A 19 -8.09 -4.90 11.61
N VAL A 20 -8.81 -4.49 10.57
CA VAL A 20 -10.14 -5.05 10.26
C VAL A 20 -10.10 -6.49 9.73
N LEU A 21 -8.94 -6.95 9.27
CA LEU A 21 -8.74 -8.30 8.74
C LEU A 21 -8.70 -9.40 9.80
N ALA A 22 -8.73 -9.05 11.09
CA ALA A 22 -8.75 -9.99 12.22
C ALA A 22 -7.66 -11.08 12.13
N LEU A 23 -6.49 -10.71 11.61
CA LEU A 23 -5.37 -11.63 11.43
C LEU A 23 -4.71 -11.98 12.78
N ALA A 24 -4.06 -13.16 12.83
CA ALA A 24 -3.18 -13.48 13.94
C ALA A 24 -2.13 -12.37 14.14
N LYS A 25 -1.87 -11.99 15.39
CA LYS A 25 -0.98 -10.87 15.76
C LYS A 25 0.36 -10.90 15.02
N ALA A 26 0.98 -12.07 14.90
CA ALA A 26 2.25 -12.23 14.19
C ALA A 26 2.16 -11.89 12.69
N ALA A 27 1.07 -12.31 12.03
CA ALA A 27 0.84 -12.00 10.62
C ALA A 27 0.50 -10.50 10.43
N ALA A 28 -0.36 -9.95 11.30
CA ALA A 28 -0.70 -8.54 11.29
C ALA A 28 0.55 -7.65 11.46
N SER A 29 1.38 -7.93 12.48
CA SER A 29 2.63 -7.18 12.70
C SER A 29 3.62 -7.33 11.55
N SER A 30 3.72 -8.52 10.93
CA SER A 30 4.59 -8.72 9.77
C SER A 30 4.15 -7.87 8.57
N LEU A 31 2.85 -7.81 8.31
CA LEU A 31 2.28 -7.01 7.22
C LEU A 31 2.46 -5.51 7.49
N ILE A 32 2.12 -5.04 8.69
CA ILE A 32 2.27 -3.62 9.08
C ILE A 32 3.73 -3.19 8.91
N ASN A 33 4.69 -3.99 9.40
CA ASN A 33 6.13 -3.68 9.29
C ASN A 33 6.66 -3.68 7.85
N ARG A 34 5.93 -4.23 6.88
CA ARG A 34 6.27 -4.17 5.45
C ARG A 34 5.53 -3.05 4.74
N LEU A 35 4.24 -2.87 5.03
CA LEU A 35 3.33 -1.97 4.34
C LEU A 35 3.50 -0.50 4.75
N VAL A 36 3.69 -0.24 6.04
CA VAL A 36 3.88 1.13 6.57
C VAL A 36 5.15 1.79 5.99
N PRO A 37 6.35 1.20 6.08
CA PRO A 37 7.54 1.83 5.52
C PRO A 37 7.47 1.90 3.98
N ALA A 38 6.88 0.91 3.31
CA ALA A 38 6.72 0.95 1.87
C ALA A 38 5.80 2.09 1.41
N SER A 39 4.69 2.33 2.11
CA SER A 39 3.79 3.44 1.80
C SER A 39 4.42 4.80 2.09
N ALA A 40 5.14 4.94 3.21
CA ALA A 40 5.92 6.14 3.48
C ALA A 40 6.96 6.40 2.39
N ALA A 41 7.67 5.37 1.92
CA ALA A 41 8.64 5.48 0.82
C ALA A 41 7.98 5.86 -0.51
N MET A 42 6.80 5.31 -0.82
CA MET A 42 6.02 5.65 -2.01
C MET A 42 5.69 7.14 -2.05
N ILE A 43 5.18 7.69 -0.95
CA ILE A 43 4.87 9.12 -0.84
C ILE A 43 6.17 9.93 -0.88
N ALA A 44 7.20 9.57 -0.11
CA ALA A 44 8.47 10.30 -0.10
C ALA A 44 9.12 10.39 -1.50
N LEU A 45 9.06 9.33 -2.30
CA LEU A 45 9.59 9.30 -3.66
C LEU A 45 8.70 10.03 -4.68
N GLY A 46 7.39 10.16 -4.43
CA GLY A 46 6.49 10.92 -5.30
C GLY A 46 6.61 12.43 -5.11
N TYR A 47 7.01 12.89 -3.92
CA TYR A 47 7.05 14.32 -3.58
C TYR A 47 7.91 15.18 -4.52
N PRO A 48 9.14 14.76 -4.92
CA PRO A 48 9.94 15.53 -5.86
C PRO A 48 9.33 15.61 -7.27
N GLY A 49 8.54 14.61 -7.67
CA GLY A 49 7.79 14.62 -8.93
C GLY A 49 6.67 15.66 -8.88
N GLU A 50 5.88 15.68 -7.82
CA GLU A 50 4.75 16.60 -7.64
C GLU A 50 5.16 18.08 -7.72
N ILE A 51 6.27 18.44 -7.07
CA ILE A 51 6.73 19.83 -7.02
C ILE A 51 7.52 20.26 -8.25
N SER A 52 7.89 19.33 -9.12
CA SER A 52 8.68 19.65 -10.31
C SER A 52 7.81 20.28 -11.40
N THR A 53 8.37 21.24 -12.13
CA THR A 53 7.74 21.83 -13.33
C THR A 53 8.18 21.15 -14.62
N ASP A 54 9.22 20.30 -14.55
CA ASP A 54 9.77 19.57 -15.68
C ASP A 54 9.12 18.19 -15.84
N ASN A 55 8.63 17.90 -17.05
CA ASN A 55 7.93 16.64 -17.35
C ASN A 55 8.84 15.42 -17.20
N ASN A 56 10.13 15.52 -17.54
CA ASN A 56 11.05 14.38 -17.41
C ASN A 56 11.25 14.00 -15.95
N THR A 57 11.43 15.01 -15.10
CA THR A 57 11.57 14.83 -13.65
C THR A 57 10.30 14.25 -13.04
N LYS A 58 9.11 14.71 -13.45
CA LYS A 58 7.81 14.12 -13.03
C LYS A 58 7.73 12.63 -13.33
N VAL A 59 8.02 12.25 -14.58
CA VAL A 59 7.96 10.84 -15.01
C VAL A 59 8.97 9.99 -14.26
N LEU A 60 10.21 10.47 -14.07
CA LEU A 60 11.23 9.73 -13.34
C LEU A 60 10.81 9.43 -11.90
N TRP A 61 10.36 10.45 -11.15
CA TRP A 61 9.93 10.27 -9.76
C TRP A 61 8.61 9.49 -9.65
N GLY A 62 7.72 9.61 -10.64
CA GLY A 62 6.52 8.76 -10.74
C GLY A 62 6.86 7.28 -10.91
N VAL A 63 7.81 6.96 -11.80
CA VAL A 63 8.31 5.58 -11.98
C VAL A 63 9.00 5.07 -10.71
N LEU A 64 9.81 5.90 -10.04
CA LEU A 64 10.46 5.53 -8.79
C LEU A 64 9.45 5.29 -7.66
N SER A 65 8.41 6.12 -7.54
CA SER A 65 7.32 5.93 -6.58
C SER A 65 6.47 4.68 -6.88
N THR A 66 6.42 4.25 -8.14
CA THR A 66 5.72 3.02 -8.54
C THR A 66 6.40 1.76 -7.99
N ILE A 67 7.72 1.77 -7.72
CA ILE A 67 8.44 0.61 -7.18
C ILE A 67 7.91 0.18 -5.80
N PRO A 68 7.89 1.05 -4.76
CA PRO A 68 7.31 0.68 -3.48
C PRO A 68 5.81 0.41 -3.56
N PHE A 69 5.08 1.03 -4.50
CA PHE A 69 3.68 0.68 -4.76
C PHE A 69 3.52 -0.78 -5.23
N LEU A 70 4.32 -1.23 -6.20
CA LEU A 70 4.33 -2.62 -6.64
C LEU A 70 4.75 -3.58 -5.53
N TYR A 71 5.68 -3.17 -4.66
CA TYR A 71 6.05 -3.95 -3.48
C TYR A 71 4.88 -4.10 -2.48
N ILE A 72 4.11 -3.04 -2.23
CA ILE A 72 2.89 -3.10 -1.42
C ILE A 72 1.91 -4.13 -2.01
N LEU A 73 1.68 -4.08 -3.32
CA LEU A 73 0.84 -5.07 -4.01
C LEU A 73 1.40 -6.49 -3.83
N TYR A 74 2.70 -6.70 -4.05
CA TYR A 74 3.33 -8.00 -3.84
C TYR A 74 3.12 -8.54 -2.42
N VAL A 75 3.32 -7.72 -1.38
CA VAL A 75 3.10 -8.12 0.02
C VAL A 75 1.63 -8.48 0.26
N LEU A 76 0.70 -7.67 -0.23
CA LEU A 76 -0.74 -7.92 -0.08
C LEU A 76 -1.24 -9.15 -0.85
N PHE A 77 -0.65 -9.49 -1.99
CA PHE A 77 -1.08 -10.64 -2.80
C PHE A 77 -0.35 -11.93 -2.44
N VAL A 78 0.95 -11.87 -2.17
CA VAL A 78 1.78 -13.06 -1.95
C VAL A 78 1.90 -13.37 -0.47
N GLU A 79 2.42 -12.44 0.34
CA GLU A 79 2.70 -12.70 1.77
C GLU A 79 1.43 -12.89 2.59
N LEU A 80 0.39 -12.11 2.27
CA LEU A 80 -0.91 -12.27 2.90
C LEU A 80 -1.57 -13.60 2.50
N SER A 81 -1.37 -14.12 1.29
CA SER A 81 -1.92 -15.43 0.89
C SER A 81 -1.27 -16.55 1.69
N LYS A 82 0.06 -16.52 1.82
CA LYS A 82 0.81 -17.48 2.66
C LYS A 82 0.36 -17.44 4.11
N SER A 83 0.00 -16.27 4.61
CA SER A 83 -0.50 -16.09 5.98
C SER A 83 -1.95 -16.58 6.16
N LEU A 84 -2.72 -16.62 5.07
CA LEU A 84 -4.12 -17.03 5.06
C LEU A 84 -4.36 -18.53 4.93
N ASP A 85 -3.43 -19.27 4.32
CA ASP A 85 -3.53 -20.74 4.26
C ASP A 85 -3.61 -21.39 5.65
N ARG A 86 -3.25 -20.64 6.69
CA ARG A 86 -3.33 -21.07 8.09
C ARG A 86 -4.61 -20.62 8.82
N GLN A 87 -5.54 -19.95 8.13
CA GLN A 87 -6.73 -19.33 8.72
C GLN A 87 -8.03 -19.99 8.22
N PRO A 88 -9.10 -19.98 9.03
CA PRO A 88 -10.39 -20.55 8.64
C PRO A 88 -11.01 -19.83 7.42
N ALA A 89 -11.78 -20.58 6.62
CA ALA A 89 -12.26 -20.17 5.30
C ALA A 89 -13.02 -18.82 5.26
N GLY A 90 -13.67 -18.42 6.36
CA GLY A 90 -14.37 -17.13 6.47
C GLY A 90 -13.45 -15.91 6.40
N VAL A 91 -12.21 -16.02 6.89
CA VAL A 91 -11.22 -14.93 6.85
C VAL A 91 -10.68 -14.77 5.43
N ALA A 92 -10.43 -15.87 4.73
CA ALA A 92 -9.93 -15.87 3.35
C ALA A 92 -10.86 -15.13 2.37
N ALA A 93 -12.18 -15.32 2.50
CA ALA A 93 -13.16 -14.64 1.64
C ALA A 93 -13.19 -13.12 1.86
N THR A 94 -13.10 -12.66 3.11
CA THR A 94 -13.04 -11.24 3.46
C THR A 94 -11.77 -10.58 2.92
N ILE A 95 -10.64 -11.28 2.98
CA ILE A 95 -9.38 -10.78 2.42
C ILE A 95 -9.41 -10.68 0.90
N GLY A 96 -10.01 -11.64 0.22
CA GLY A 96 -10.17 -11.60 -1.24
C GLY A 96 -10.91 -10.33 -1.70
N ARG A 97 -11.96 -9.94 -0.97
CA ARG A 97 -12.71 -8.69 -1.23
C ARG A 97 -11.87 -7.45 -0.93
N LEU A 98 -11.11 -7.46 0.15
CA LEU A 98 -10.22 -6.35 0.51
C LEU A 98 -9.08 -6.14 -0.48
N ARG A 99 -8.52 -7.21 -1.06
CA ARG A 99 -7.56 -7.12 -2.16
C ARG A 99 -8.14 -6.44 -3.39
N LEU A 100 -9.36 -6.82 -3.77
CA LEU A 100 -10.10 -6.23 -4.87
C LEU A 100 -10.38 -4.74 -4.61
N LEU A 101 -10.80 -4.39 -3.39
CA LEU A 101 -11.02 -3.00 -2.98
C LEU A 101 -9.72 -2.19 -2.94
N LEU A 102 -8.60 -2.76 -2.50
CA LEU A 102 -7.31 -2.08 -2.50
C LEU A 102 -6.82 -1.82 -3.92
N ILE A 103 -6.91 -2.79 -4.83
CA ILE A 103 -6.60 -2.55 -6.25
C ILE A 103 -7.55 -1.50 -6.84
N ALA A 104 -8.86 -1.61 -6.59
CA ALA A 104 -9.84 -0.69 -7.13
C ALA A 104 -9.64 0.75 -6.62
N THR A 105 -9.27 0.91 -5.35
CA THR A 105 -9.13 2.23 -4.71
C THR A 105 -7.74 2.83 -4.94
N TRP A 106 -6.68 2.01 -4.94
CA TRP A 106 -5.29 2.48 -5.02
C TRP A 106 -4.67 2.34 -6.42
N GLY A 107 -5.25 1.54 -7.32
CA GLY A 107 -4.86 1.50 -8.73
C GLY A 107 -5.06 2.84 -9.45
N VAL A 108 -5.86 3.74 -8.87
CA VAL A 108 -6.07 5.11 -9.36
C VAL A 108 -4.91 6.04 -8.99
N TYR A 109 -4.20 5.81 -7.88
CA TYR A 109 -3.12 6.69 -7.41
C TYR A 109 -1.98 6.92 -8.43
N PRO A 110 -1.47 5.90 -9.15
CA PRO A 110 -0.45 6.13 -10.19
C PRO A 110 -0.99 6.85 -11.44
N MET A 111 -2.30 7.06 -11.59
CA MET A 111 -2.88 7.86 -12.68
C MET A 111 -3.05 9.34 -12.31
N VAL A 112 -2.96 9.69 -11.02
CA VAL A 112 -3.20 11.05 -10.51
C VAL A 112 -1.89 11.79 -10.20
N ILE A 113 -0.77 11.06 -10.09
CA ILE A 113 0.60 11.60 -9.97
C ILE A 113 1.16 11.93 -11.35
#